data_AF-A0A3N5YK58-F1
#
_entry.id   AF-A0A3N5YK58-F1
#
_cell.length_a   1.000
_cell.length_b   1.000
_cell.length_c   1.000
_cell.angle_alpha   90.00
_cell.angle_beta   90.00
_cell.angle_gamma   90.00
#
_symmetry.space_group_name_H-M   'P 1'
#
loop_
_entity.id
_entity.type
_entity.pdbx_description
1 polymer ?
#
loop_
_entity_poly.entity_id
_entity_poly.type
_entity_poly.pdbx_seq_one_letter_code
_entity_poly.pdbx_strand_id
1 'polypeptide(L)'
;MFKFLDFFGKREGERRNGAAETVFHRKYKSFRRLLKANNQALEIIADLEHTIYQDKPFTYMYAVSQVESLITEVGTIARELNVLSAQKFATLPDAVQRISDKVLADLLRKRHFEETSFVLSIERLSLENASEVGGKAANLGEVSNRAHLPVPPGFAITAYGYQLFLDYNDLGELIQAKLKNLDINDTEQLQAVSREIQERIQEAPLPADLESSILQAAADLREPTTADLRLSVRSSATSEDAEASFAGQHATVLNVSETNLIQAYKEVVASTFSPRAIYYRRRRGYRDQDVNMSVACIIMIDARASGVMYTVDPNDSRNAVIMVSAVWGLAADAVEGAAVTDYYEVDKKSQRLKSAQIAAKEKRLRLNAADGVREEDVPGELRQTACLDEATLRRLADYGLRLERHYGGALDIEWVIDQNGKLFILQARPLKRSQRFGADQPAGGEAPGAPIDHPILLHGGQTACDGTAAGYAYVIRSDHTLHHIPEGALVVARQTSPRYVPLMGR
;
A
#
# COMPACT_ATOMS: atom_id res chain seq x y z
N MET A 1 -59.39 -61.13 48.56
CA MET A 1 -59.71 -60.65 47.19
C MET A 1 -58.96 -59.34 46.99
N PHE A 2 -57.62 -59.36 46.97
CA PHE A 2 -56.72 -59.55 45.83
C PHE A 2 -56.92 -58.56 44.67
N LYS A 3 -55.87 -57.74 44.45
CA LYS A 3 -55.52 -56.96 43.25
C LYS A 3 -56.49 -55.86 42.81
N PHE A 4 -56.31 -54.64 43.31
CA PHE A 4 -56.65 -53.44 42.51
C PHE A 4 -55.86 -52.15 42.82
N LEU A 5 -54.98 -52.13 43.83
CA LEU A 5 -54.29 -50.89 44.25
C LEU A 5 -52.81 -50.79 43.86
N ASP A 6 -52.25 -51.77 43.13
CA ASP A 6 -50.84 -51.76 42.71
C ASP A 6 -50.60 -51.26 41.27
N PHE A 7 -51.64 -50.69 40.62
CA PHE A 7 -51.55 -50.25 39.22
C PHE A 7 -51.32 -48.74 39.04
N PHE A 8 -51.48 -47.94 40.10
CA PHE A 8 -51.27 -46.49 40.03
C PHE A 8 -49.87 -46.03 40.48
N GLY A 9 -49.11 -46.86 41.22
CA GLY A 9 -47.72 -46.54 41.62
C GLY A 9 -46.64 -46.85 40.56
N LYS A 10 -46.88 -47.81 39.65
CA LYS A 10 -45.89 -48.22 38.64
C LYS A 10 -45.89 -47.35 37.36
N ARG A 11 -47.04 -46.77 37.00
CA ARG A 11 -47.17 -45.93 35.78
C ARG A 11 -46.58 -44.53 35.93
N GLU A 12 -46.49 -43.98 37.14
CA GLU A 12 -45.81 -42.69 37.38
C GLU A 12 -44.28 -42.83 37.41
N GLY A 13 -43.75 -43.95 37.92
CA GLY A 13 -42.32 -44.27 37.90
C GLY A 13 -41.79 -44.51 36.48
N GLU A 14 -42.51 -45.26 35.65
CA GLU A 14 -42.13 -45.52 34.24
C GLU A 14 -42.28 -44.28 33.34
N ARG A 15 -43.30 -43.43 33.56
CA ARG A 15 -43.45 -42.13 32.85
C ARG A 15 -42.38 -41.11 33.27
N ARG A 16 -42.01 -41.05 34.56
CA ARG A 16 -40.90 -40.21 35.04
C ARG A 16 -39.54 -40.68 34.52
N ASN A 17 -39.29 -41.99 34.46
CA ASN A 17 -38.06 -42.54 33.89
C ASN A 17 -37.98 -42.30 32.37
N GLY A 18 -39.04 -42.53 31.61
CA GLY A 18 -39.06 -42.24 30.16
C GLY A 18 -38.92 -40.74 29.85
N ALA A 19 -39.47 -39.85 30.68
CA ALA A 19 -39.29 -38.40 30.58
C ALA A 19 -37.87 -37.96 30.96
N ALA A 20 -37.27 -38.54 32.01
CA ALA A 20 -35.90 -38.26 32.42
C ALA A 20 -34.87 -38.78 31.40
N GLU A 21 -35.11 -39.96 30.83
CA GLU A 21 -34.29 -40.56 29.78
C GLU A 21 -34.36 -39.76 28.47
N THR A 22 -35.53 -39.24 28.11
CA THR A 22 -35.66 -38.30 26.97
C THR A 22 -35.08 -36.91 27.24
N VAL A 23 -35.06 -36.43 28.48
CA VAL A 23 -34.36 -35.18 28.85
C VAL A 23 -32.85 -35.39 28.82
N PHE A 24 -32.35 -36.51 29.35
CA PHE A 24 -30.94 -36.88 29.31
C PHE A 24 -30.46 -37.05 27.86
N HIS A 25 -31.21 -37.77 27.03
CA HIS A 25 -30.87 -37.96 25.62
C HIS A 25 -30.84 -36.64 24.83
N ARG A 26 -31.76 -35.71 25.13
CA ARG A 26 -31.75 -34.36 24.56
C ARG A 26 -30.53 -33.56 24.99
N LYS A 27 -30.22 -33.53 26.30
CA LYS A 27 -29.01 -32.85 26.80
C LYS A 27 -27.73 -33.44 26.24
N TYR A 28 -27.63 -34.77 26.16
CA TYR A 28 -26.47 -35.44 25.57
C TYR A 28 -26.29 -35.07 24.08
N LYS A 29 -27.39 -35.02 23.31
CA LYS A 29 -27.35 -34.58 21.91
C LYS A 29 -26.89 -33.13 21.77
N SER A 30 -27.42 -32.23 22.61
CA SER A 30 -27.00 -30.83 22.66
C SER A 30 -25.52 -30.69 23.03
N PHE A 31 -25.05 -31.45 24.00
CA PHE A 31 -23.63 -31.45 24.40
C PHE A 31 -22.71 -31.92 23.27
N ARG A 32 -23.07 -32.99 22.54
CA ARG A 32 -22.29 -33.44 21.37
C ARG A 32 -22.25 -32.39 20.26
N ARG A 33 -23.35 -31.71 20.00
CA ARG A 33 -23.40 -30.63 18.99
C ARG A 33 -22.55 -29.44 19.41
N LEU A 34 -22.60 -29.05 20.68
CA LEU A 34 -21.76 -28.00 21.24
C LEU A 34 -20.27 -28.33 21.05
N LEU A 35 -19.84 -29.54 21.43
CA LEU A 35 -18.44 -29.94 21.28
C LEU A 35 -18.00 -29.94 19.82
N LYS A 36 -18.84 -30.45 18.91
CA LYS A 36 -18.54 -30.45 17.49
C LYS A 36 -18.36 -29.02 16.96
N ALA A 37 -19.31 -28.14 17.25
CA ALA A 37 -19.27 -26.74 16.82
C ALA A 37 -18.07 -25.99 17.41
N ASN A 38 -17.72 -26.26 18.67
CA ASN A 38 -16.54 -25.69 19.32
C ASN A 38 -15.24 -26.10 18.61
N ASN A 39 -15.09 -27.37 18.27
CA ASN A 39 -13.89 -27.83 17.56
C ASN A 39 -13.79 -27.21 16.17
N GLN A 40 -14.89 -27.16 15.42
CA GLN A 40 -14.94 -26.53 14.09
C GLN A 40 -14.63 -25.02 14.17
N ALA A 41 -15.15 -24.32 15.18
CA ALA A 41 -14.84 -22.91 15.40
C ALA A 41 -13.34 -22.69 15.69
N LEU A 42 -12.73 -23.54 16.51
CA LEU A 42 -11.29 -23.48 16.80
C LEU A 42 -10.43 -23.78 15.56
N GLU A 43 -10.83 -24.74 14.73
CA GLU A 43 -10.16 -25.01 13.45
C GLU A 43 -10.21 -23.79 12.52
N ILE A 44 -11.38 -23.15 12.37
CA ILE A 44 -11.53 -21.93 11.55
C ILE A 44 -10.66 -20.78 12.11
N ILE A 45 -10.65 -20.59 13.43
CA ILE A 45 -9.82 -19.57 14.08
C ILE A 45 -8.34 -19.84 13.81
N ALA A 46 -7.88 -21.09 13.96
CA ALA A 46 -6.50 -21.46 13.70
C ALA A 46 -6.11 -21.27 12.23
N ASP A 47 -7.01 -21.57 11.28
CA ASP A 47 -6.77 -21.34 9.86
C ASP A 47 -6.67 -19.84 9.54
N LEU A 48 -7.52 -19.00 10.13
CA LEU A 48 -7.44 -17.55 10.00
C LEU A 48 -6.16 -16.97 10.63
N GLU A 49 -5.77 -17.43 11.81
CA GLU A 49 -4.51 -17.06 12.47
C GLU A 49 -3.31 -17.49 11.61
N HIS A 50 -3.31 -18.72 11.11
CA HIS A 50 -2.27 -19.22 10.23
C HIS A 50 -2.18 -18.41 8.93
N THR A 51 -3.30 -17.92 8.41
CA THR A 51 -3.34 -17.04 7.24
C THR A 51 -2.66 -15.71 7.53
N ILE A 52 -2.89 -15.13 8.71
CA ILE A 52 -2.28 -13.88 9.16
C ILE A 52 -0.77 -14.07 9.43
N TYR A 53 -0.39 -15.12 10.16
CA TYR A 53 0.97 -15.28 10.67
C TYR A 53 1.95 -15.94 9.69
N GLN A 54 1.47 -16.70 8.70
CA GLN A 54 2.34 -17.33 7.71
C GLN A 54 2.35 -16.62 6.35
N ASP A 55 1.76 -15.42 6.24
CA ASP A 55 1.74 -14.60 5.03
C ASP A 55 1.27 -15.38 3.78
N LYS A 56 0.36 -16.36 3.99
CA LYS A 56 -0.22 -17.18 2.92
C LYS A 56 -1.18 -16.34 2.09
N PRO A 57 -1.11 -16.39 0.74
CA PRO A 57 -2.10 -15.73 -0.09
C PRO A 57 -3.52 -16.25 0.19
N PHE A 58 -4.47 -15.33 0.27
CA PHE A 58 -5.88 -15.67 0.46
C PHE A 58 -6.76 -14.71 -0.34
N THR A 59 -8.02 -15.08 -0.52
CA THR A 59 -9.00 -14.20 -1.18
C THR A 59 -9.95 -13.62 -0.16
N TYR A 60 -10.49 -12.45 -0.46
CA TYR A 60 -11.57 -11.89 0.34
C TYR A 60 -12.76 -12.84 0.47
N MET A 61 -13.16 -13.53 -0.61
CA MET A 61 -14.25 -14.50 -0.57
C MET A 61 -13.95 -15.67 0.37
N TYR A 62 -12.69 -16.10 0.45
CA TYR A 62 -12.25 -17.06 1.45
C TYR A 62 -12.46 -16.49 2.86
N ALA A 63 -12.01 -15.26 3.13
CA ALA A 63 -12.19 -14.61 4.44
C ALA A 63 -13.68 -14.48 4.83
N VAL A 64 -14.55 -14.06 3.90
CA VAL A 64 -16.01 -14.02 4.12
C VAL A 64 -16.55 -15.40 4.47
N SER A 65 -16.20 -16.42 3.69
CA SER A 65 -16.66 -17.80 3.90
C SER A 65 -16.23 -18.36 5.26
N GLN A 66 -14.99 -18.09 5.68
CA GLN A 66 -14.50 -18.47 7.01
C GLN A 66 -15.28 -17.75 8.11
N VAL A 67 -15.52 -16.44 7.97
CA VAL A 67 -16.30 -15.65 8.94
C VAL A 67 -17.75 -16.12 9.03
N GLU A 68 -18.42 -16.38 7.91
CA GLU A 68 -19.80 -16.92 7.88
C GLU A 68 -19.88 -18.30 8.54
N SER A 69 -18.89 -19.16 8.27
CA SER A 69 -18.77 -20.47 8.90
C SER A 69 -18.57 -20.33 10.41
N LEU A 70 -17.69 -19.44 10.85
CA LEU A 70 -17.43 -19.18 12.27
C LEU A 70 -18.67 -18.64 12.99
N ILE A 71 -19.40 -17.72 12.38
CA ILE A 71 -20.68 -17.19 12.89
C ILE A 71 -21.68 -18.33 13.10
N THR A 72 -21.77 -19.24 12.13
CA THR A 72 -22.68 -20.40 12.21
C THR A 72 -22.33 -21.34 13.36
N GLU A 73 -21.04 -21.63 13.55
CA GLU A 73 -20.57 -22.49 14.63
C GLU A 73 -20.75 -21.83 16.01
N VAL A 74 -20.38 -20.55 16.15
CA VAL A 74 -20.57 -19.78 17.40
C VAL A 74 -22.04 -19.65 17.76
N GLY A 75 -22.92 -19.41 16.78
CA GLY A 75 -24.36 -19.41 16.98
C GLY A 75 -24.91 -20.78 17.42
N THR A 76 -24.30 -21.87 16.96
CA THR A 76 -24.64 -23.23 17.42
C THR A 76 -24.17 -23.47 18.85
N ILE A 77 -22.95 -23.04 19.20
CA ILE A 77 -22.43 -23.11 20.58
C ILE A 77 -23.35 -22.36 21.54
N ALA A 78 -23.72 -21.11 21.22
CA ALA A 78 -24.58 -20.28 22.05
C ALA A 78 -25.97 -20.91 22.28
N ARG A 79 -26.60 -21.43 21.22
CA ARG A 79 -27.90 -22.10 21.32
C ARG A 79 -27.84 -23.37 22.17
N GLU A 80 -26.88 -24.25 21.89
CA GLU A 80 -26.78 -25.53 22.60
C GLU A 80 -26.36 -25.33 24.08
N LEU A 81 -25.51 -24.34 24.39
CA LEU A 81 -25.17 -23.96 25.76
C LEU A 81 -26.40 -23.46 26.53
N ASN A 82 -27.24 -22.67 25.88
CA ASN A 82 -28.48 -22.16 26.48
C ASN A 82 -29.51 -23.29 26.71
N VAL A 83 -29.60 -24.28 25.81
CA VAL A 83 -30.41 -25.50 26.00
C VAL A 83 -29.90 -26.34 27.18
N LEU A 84 -28.59 -26.54 27.29
CA LEU A 84 -27.97 -27.33 28.36
C LEU A 84 -28.15 -26.69 29.74
N SER A 85 -28.10 -25.36 29.80
CA SER A 85 -28.20 -24.56 31.02
C SER A 85 -29.63 -24.19 31.41
N ALA A 86 -30.65 -24.77 30.76
CA ALA A 86 -32.05 -24.47 31.00
C ALA A 86 -32.37 -22.97 30.89
N GLN A 87 -31.92 -22.35 29.79
CA GLN A 87 -32.18 -20.95 29.45
C GLN A 87 -31.49 -19.91 30.35
N LYS A 88 -30.47 -20.30 31.12
CA LYS A 88 -29.70 -19.37 31.99
C LYS A 88 -28.98 -18.27 31.21
N PHE A 89 -28.71 -18.49 29.92
CA PHE A 89 -27.94 -17.60 29.07
C PHE A 89 -28.76 -17.11 27.87
N ALA A 90 -30.01 -16.71 28.12
CA ALA A 90 -30.96 -16.33 27.07
C ALA A 90 -30.49 -15.16 26.18
N THR A 91 -29.55 -14.34 26.66
CA THR A 91 -29.00 -13.19 25.92
C THR A 91 -27.82 -13.54 25.01
N LEU A 92 -27.26 -14.76 25.09
CA LEU A 92 -26.11 -15.15 24.28
C LEU A 92 -26.41 -15.13 22.77
N PRO A 93 -27.55 -15.66 22.29
CA PRO A 93 -27.89 -15.56 20.86
C PRO A 93 -27.94 -14.11 20.36
N ASP A 94 -28.50 -13.19 21.15
CA ASP A 94 -28.57 -11.76 20.79
C ASP A 94 -27.17 -11.13 20.74
N ALA A 95 -26.29 -11.50 21.67
CA ALA A 95 -24.91 -11.06 21.67
C ALA A 95 -24.14 -11.57 20.45
N VAL A 96 -24.33 -12.84 20.07
CA VAL A 96 -23.76 -13.42 18.85
C VAL A 96 -24.28 -12.66 17.64
N GLN A 97 -25.60 -12.49 17.50
CA GLN A 97 -26.19 -11.78 16.37
C GLN A 97 -25.63 -10.36 16.24
N ARG A 98 -25.58 -9.58 17.31
CA ARG A 98 -25.05 -8.21 17.30
C ARG A 98 -23.57 -8.15 16.88
N ILE A 99 -22.75 -9.11 17.34
CA ILE A 99 -21.33 -9.18 16.96
C ILE A 99 -21.21 -9.60 15.50
N SER A 100 -21.97 -10.62 15.06
CA SER A 100 -22.04 -11.08 13.68
C SER A 100 -22.45 -9.97 12.73
N ASP A 101 -23.49 -9.19 13.05
CA ASP A 101 -23.95 -8.06 12.24
C ASP A 101 -22.87 -7.00 12.12
N LYS A 102 -22.16 -6.69 13.22
CA LYS A 102 -21.05 -5.73 13.19
C LYS A 102 -19.90 -6.23 12.31
N VAL A 103 -19.47 -7.49 12.50
CA VAL A 103 -18.37 -8.09 11.74
C VAL A 103 -18.73 -8.18 10.26
N LEU A 104 -19.95 -8.62 9.93
CA LEU A 104 -20.42 -8.68 8.55
C LEU A 104 -20.63 -7.30 7.95
N ALA A 105 -21.07 -6.30 8.72
CA ALA A 105 -21.16 -4.93 8.23
C ALA A 105 -19.76 -4.36 7.90
N ASP A 106 -18.77 -4.62 8.77
CA ASP A 106 -17.39 -4.19 8.55
C ASP A 106 -16.75 -4.94 7.37
N LEU A 107 -16.96 -6.26 7.26
CA LEU A 107 -16.50 -7.04 6.11
C LEU A 107 -17.23 -6.63 4.84
N LEU A 108 -18.56 -6.66 4.78
CA LEU A 108 -19.32 -6.47 3.55
C LEU A 108 -19.48 -5.00 3.14
N ARG A 109 -18.94 -4.04 3.89
CA ARG A 109 -19.04 -2.61 3.58
C ARG A 109 -18.56 -2.36 2.15
N LYS A 110 -19.50 -2.07 1.24
CA LYS A 110 -19.17 -1.47 -0.06
C LYS A 110 -18.74 -0.04 0.22
N ARG A 111 -17.55 0.35 -0.25
CA ARG A 111 -17.19 1.77 -0.29
C ARG A 111 -18.15 2.43 -1.27
N HIS A 112 -19.15 3.12 -0.74
CA HIS A 112 -19.93 4.07 -1.52
C HIS A 112 -19.13 5.37 -1.54
N PHE A 113 -18.72 5.78 -2.73
CA PHE A 113 -18.21 7.12 -2.94
C PHE A 113 -19.41 8.06 -2.95
N GLU A 114 -19.32 9.14 -2.17
CA GLU A 114 -20.26 10.24 -2.35
C GLU A 114 -20.12 10.75 -3.80
N GLU A 115 -21.23 11.20 -4.41
CA GLU A 115 -21.20 11.82 -5.73
C GLU A 115 -20.43 13.14 -5.63
N THR A 116 -19.12 13.04 -5.76
CA THR A 116 -18.18 14.17 -5.73
C THR A 116 -17.91 14.64 -7.15
N SER A 117 -17.34 15.84 -7.29
CA SER A 117 -16.83 16.29 -8.59
C SER A 117 -15.85 15.26 -9.19
N PHE A 118 -15.85 15.12 -10.51
CA PHE A 118 -14.92 14.22 -11.21
C PHE A 118 -13.45 14.60 -11.01
N VAL A 119 -13.22 15.91 -10.82
CA VAL A 119 -11.90 16.50 -10.65
C VAL A 119 -11.93 17.49 -9.49
N LEU A 120 -10.86 17.50 -8.70
CA LEU A 120 -10.65 18.45 -7.60
C LEU A 120 -9.28 19.12 -7.73
N SER A 121 -9.22 20.46 -7.67
CA SER A 121 -7.96 21.21 -7.67
C SER A 121 -7.16 20.95 -6.39
N ILE A 122 -5.82 20.86 -6.49
CA ILE A 122 -4.92 20.69 -5.33
C ILE A 122 -5.15 21.78 -4.27
N GLU A 123 -5.51 23.00 -4.66
CA GLU A 123 -5.78 24.13 -3.75
C GLU A 123 -6.98 23.91 -2.83
N ARG A 124 -7.84 22.95 -3.15
CA ARG A 124 -9.04 22.60 -2.38
C ARG A 124 -8.86 21.32 -1.55
N LEU A 125 -7.69 20.67 -1.64
CA LEU A 125 -7.44 19.38 -1.00
C LEU A 125 -6.76 19.52 0.36
N SER A 126 -6.98 18.53 1.21
CA SER A 126 -6.22 18.27 2.43
C SER A 126 -6.23 16.76 2.72
N LEU A 127 -5.59 16.31 3.79
CA LEU A 127 -5.64 14.91 4.21
C LEU A 127 -7.07 14.37 4.43
N GLU A 128 -8.04 15.25 4.71
CA GLU A 128 -9.46 14.87 4.88
C GLU A 128 -10.05 14.27 3.59
N ASN A 129 -9.52 14.61 2.42
CA ASN A 129 -10.00 14.12 1.12
C ASN A 129 -9.36 12.79 0.69
N ALA A 130 -8.56 12.14 1.53
CA ALA A 130 -7.82 10.91 1.15
C ALA A 130 -8.73 9.79 0.62
N SER A 131 -9.98 9.71 1.07
CA SER A 131 -10.97 8.76 0.54
C SER A 131 -11.45 9.06 -0.88
N GLU A 132 -11.39 10.32 -1.31
CA GLU A 132 -11.85 10.78 -2.63
C GLU A 132 -10.72 10.82 -3.66
N VAL A 133 -9.52 11.25 -3.25
CA VAL A 133 -8.40 11.53 -4.15
C VAL A 133 -7.14 10.70 -3.86
N GLY A 134 -7.22 9.79 -2.89
CA GLY A 134 -6.09 8.99 -2.42
C GLY A 134 -5.07 9.78 -1.62
N GLY A 135 -4.16 9.03 -0.98
CA GLY A 135 -3.21 9.57 -0.02
C GLY A 135 -2.26 10.61 -0.62
N LYS A 136 -1.72 10.36 -1.82
CA LYS A 136 -0.72 11.26 -2.44
C LYS A 136 -1.31 12.63 -2.81
N ALA A 137 -2.44 12.67 -3.51
CA ALA A 137 -3.06 13.93 -3.90
C ALA A 137 -3.56 14.72 -2.69
N ALA A 138 -4.19 14.04 -1.73
CA ALA A 138 -4.62 14.64 -0.47
C ALA A 138 -3.43 15.24 0.29
N ASN A 139 -2.31 14.52 0.33
CA ASN A 139 -1.10 14.97 0.97
C ASN A 139 -0.43 16.16 0.27
N LEU A 140 -0.51 16.25 -1.07
CA LEU A 140 -0.06 17.46 -1.78
C LEU A 140 -0.90 18.69 -1.43
N GLY A 141 -2.22 18.50 -1.32
CA GLY A 141 -3.12 19.53 -0.77
C GLY A 141 -2.74 19.93 0.65
N GLU A 142 -2.42 18.97 1.51
CA GLU A 142 -1.99 19.23 2.89
C GLU A 142 -0.72 20.09 2.96
N VAL A 143 0.30 19.72 2.18
CA VAL A 143 1.57 20.46 2.10
C VAL A 143 1.35 21.89 1.61
N SER A 144 0.52 22.06 0.57
CA SER A 144 0.21 23.38 -0.02
C SER A 144 -0.64 24.25 0.93
N ASN A 145 -1.76 23.71 1.39
CA ASN A 145 -2.86 24.50 1.94
C ASN A 145 -2.84 24.59 3.47
N ARG A 146 -2.17 23.65 4.15
CA ARG A 146 -2.04 23.61 5.62
C ARG A 146 -0.62 23.89 6.08
N ALA A 147 0.38 23.29 5.45
CA ALA A 147 1.80 23.55 5.79
C ALA A 147 2.36 24.82 5.10
N HIS A 148 1.63 25.38 4.13
CA HIS A 148 2.00 26.58 3.36
C HIS A 148 3.40 26.47 2.75
N LEU A 149 3.67 25.32 2.11
CA LEU A 149 4.89 25.07 1.36
C LEU A 149 4.60 24.96 -0.13
N PRO A 150 5.54 25.35 -1.01
CA PRO A 150 5.31 25.32 -2.44
C PRO A 150 5.14 23.89 -2.97
N VAL A 151 4.00 23.64 -3.60
CA VAL A 151 3.69 22.43 -4.38
C VAL A 151 3.37 22.90 -5.80
N PRO A 152 3.74 22.16 -6.86
CA PRO A 152 3.35 22.57 -8.20
C PRO A 152 1.81 22.51 -8.34
N PRO A 153 1.18 23.47 -9.04
CA PRO A 153 -0.26 23.46 -9.26
C PRO A 153 -0.72 22.19 -9.96
N GLY A 154 -1.98 21.81 -9.77
CA GLY A 154 -2.51 20.57 -10.32
C GLY A 154 -3.94 20.31 -9.92
N PHE A 155 -4.42 19.14 -10.29
CA PHE A 155 -5.71 18.60 -9.88
C PHE A 155 -5.64 17.08 -9.69
N ALA A 156 -6.65 16.51 -9.03
CA ALA A 156 -6.82 15.08 -8.87
C ALA A 156 -8.12 14.63 -9.55
N ILE A 157 -8.04 13.59 -10.36
CA ILE A 157 -9.18 12.85 -10.89
C ILE A 157 -9.65 11.91 -9.78
N THR A 158 -10.89 12.05 -9.33
CA THR A 158 -11.38 11.39 -8.12
C THR A 158 -11.59 9.90 -8.32
N ALA A 159 -11.63 9.15 -7.21
CA ALA A 159 -11.98 7.73 -7.20
C ALA A 159 -13.41 7.49 -7.75
N TYR A 160 -14.30 8.48 -7.60
CA TYR A 160 -15.62 8.48 -8.22
C TYR A 160 -15.54 8.52 -9.76
N GLY A 161 -14.69 9.38 -10.33
CA GLY A 161 -14.43 9.40 -11.78
C GLY A 161 -13.88 8.08 -12.31
N TYR A 162 -12.99 7.43 -11.57
CA TYR A 162 -12.51 6.08 -11.86
C TYR A 162 -13.65 5.03 -11.86
N GLN A 163 -14.48 5.04 -10.82
CA GLN A 163 -15.60 4.10 -10.70
C GLN A 163 -16.59 4.28 -11.87
N LEU A 164 -16.95 5.52 -12.19
CA LEU A 164 -17.82 5.83 -13.34
C LEU A 164 -17.21 5.31 -14.66
N PHE A 165 -15.91 5.49 -14.85
CA PHE A 165 -15.21 4.99 -16.04
C PHE A 165 -15.27 3.46 -16.14
N LEU A 166 -15.10 2.73 -15.03
CA LEU A 166 -15.23 1.27 -15.04
C LEU A 166 -16.67 0.83 -15.32
N ASP A 167 -17.65 1.45 -14.67
CA ASP A 167 -19.07 1.10 -14.79
C ASP A 167 -19.61 1.40 -16.19
N TYR A 168 -19.24 2.53 -16.78
CA TYR A 168 -19.63 2.91 -18.14
C TYR A 168 -19.19 1.89 -19.21
N ASN A 169 -18.14 1.13 -18.94
CA ASN A 169 -17.53 0.20 -19.88
C ASN A 169 -17.70 -1.28 -19.47
N ASP A 170 -18.50 -1.58 -18.44
CA ASP A 170 -18.66 -2.92 -17.86
C ASP A 170 -17.31 -3.59 -17.48
N LEU A 171 -16.27 -2.78 -17.21
CA LEU A 171 -14.92 -3.28 -16.94
C LEU A 171 -14.84 -3.99 -15.60
N GLY A 172 -15.66 -3.59 -14.62
CA GLY A 172 -15.70 -4.20 -13.29
C GLY A 172 -16.02 -5.70 -13.36
N GLU A 173 -17.04 -6.09 -14.11
CA GLU A 173 -17.43 -7.49 -14.29
C GLU A 173 -16.37 -8.30 -15.04
N LEU A 174 -15.79 -7.71 -16.09
CA LEU A 174 -14.71 -8.33 -16.86
C LEU A 174 -13.50 -8.62 -15.96
N ILE A 175 -13.06 -7.63 -15.19
CA ILE A 175 -11.92 -7.75 -14.27
C ILE A 175 -12.19 -8.83 -13.24
N GLN A 176 -13.39 -8.82 -12.64
CA GLN A 176 -13.78 -9.84 -11.66
C GLN A 176 -13.76 -11.25 -12.25
N ALA A 177 -14.31 -11.44 -13.46
CA ALA A 177 -14.35 -12.73 -14.12
C ALA A 177 -12.94 -13.26 -14.42
N LYS A 178 -12.04 -12.39 -14.88
CA LYS A 178 -10.65 -12.75 -15.21
C LYS A 178 -9.81 -13.07 -13.98
N LEU A 179 -10.03 -12.36 -12.87
CA LEU A 179 -9.25 -12.56 -11.64
C LEU A 179 -9.80 -13.71 -10.76
N LYS A 180 -11.05 -14.15 -10.96
CA LYS A 180 -11.74 -15.11 -10.05
C LYS A 180 -10.94 -16.37 -9.73
N ASN A 181 -10.34 -17.01 -10.73
CA ASN A 181 -9.62 -18.28 -10.58
C ASN A 181 -8.11 -18.15 -10.90
N LEU A 182 -7.58 -16.93 -10.84
CA LEU A 182 -6.18 -16.67 -11.11
C LEU A 182 -5.30 -17.26 -9.99
N ASP A 183 -4.38 -18.15 -10.34
CA ASP A 183 -3.29 -18.54 -9.46
C ASP A 183 -2.18 -17.49 -9.55
N ILE A 184 -1.97 -16.75 -8.45
CA ILE A 184 -0.97 -15.69 -8.41
C ILE A 184 0.47 -16.21 -8.37
N ASN A 185 0.67 -17.51 -8.12
CA ASN A 185 1.99 -18.13 -8.16
C ASN A 185 2.35 -18.63 -9.57
N ASP A 186 1.35 -18.78 -10.46
CA ASP A 186 1.58 -18.98 -11.89
C ASP A 186 1.92 -17.63 -12.55
N THR A 187 3.21 -17.43 -12.79
CA THR A 187 3.71 -16.16 -13.33
C THR A 187 3.25 -15.92 -14.78
N GLU A 188 3.09 -16.97 -15.57
CA GLU A 188 2.66 -16.85 -16.97
C GLU A 188 1.18 -16.49 -17.04
N GLN A 189 0.34 -17.19 -16.27
CA GLN A 189 -1.09 -16.90 -16.18
C GLN A 189 -1.33 -15.48 -15.64
N LEU A 190 -0.62 -15.08 -14.59
CA LEU A 190 -0.71 -13.72 -14.02
C LEU A 190 -0.34 -12.65 -15.04
N GLN A 191 0.73 -12.84 -15.81
CA GLN A 191 1.13 -11.89 -16.85
C GLN A 191 0.11 -11.81 -17.99
N ALA A 192 -0.44 -12.94 -18.43
CA ALA A 192 -1.43 -12.98 -19.51
C ALA A 192 -2.74 -12.27 -19.10
N VAL A 193 -3.28 -12.62 -17.93
CA VAL A 193 -4.50 -12.02 -17.38
C VAL A 193 -4.32 -10.52 -17.12
N SER A 194 -3.18 -10.12 -16.54
CA SER A 194 -2.86 -8.71 -16.30
C SER A 194 -2.85 -7.92 -17.62
N ARG A 195 -2.17 -8.43 -18.64
CA ARG A 195 -2.08 -7.76 -19.95
C ARG A 195 -3.45 -7.57 -20.59
N GLU A 196 -4.28 -8.62 -20.60
CA GLU A 196 -5.62 -8.54 -21.18
C GLU A 196 -6.47 -7.47 -20.48
N ILE A 197 -6.44 -7.41 -19.14
CA ILE A 197 -7.15 -6.37 -18.38
C ILE A 197 -6.62 -4.97 -18.74
N GLN A 198 -5.30 -4.81 -18.83
CA GLN A 198 -4.67 -3.52 -19.13
C GLN A 198 -5.01 -3.03 -20.54
N GLU A 199 -5.01 -3.92 -21.54
CA GLU A 199 -5.39 -3.60 -22.92
C GLU A 199 -6.85 -3.13 -22.98
N ARG A 200 -7.78 -3.84 -22.31
CA ARG A 200 -9.20 -3.45 -22.25
C ARG A 200 -9.42 -2.07 -21.63
N ILE A 201 -8.69 -1.75 -20.57
CA ILE A 201 -8.75 -0.43 -19.93
C ILE A 201 -8.24 0.67 -20.87
N GLN A 202 -7.17 0.41 -21.63
CA GLN A 202 -6.62 1.39 -22.55
C GLN A 202 -7.55 1.66 -23.75
N GLU A 203 -8.21 0.62 -24.27
CA GLU A 203 -9.15 0.72 -25.40
C GLU A 203 -10.49 1.36 -25.01
N ALA A 204 -10.92 1.21 -23.75
CA ALA A 204 -12.23 1.68 -23.28
C ALA A 204 -12.39 3.21 -23.38
N PRO A 205 -13.48 3.74 -23.95
CA PRO A 205 -13.75 5.18 -23.99
C PRO A 205 -14.07 5.76 -22.61
N LEU A 206 -13.74 7.04 -22.37
CA LEU A 206 -14.19 7.75 -21.18
C LEU A 206 -15.65 8.23 -21.35
N PRO A 207 -16.43 8.30 -20.27
CA PRO A 207 -17.66 9.09 -20.25
C PRO A 207 -17.37 10.55 -20.64
N ALA A 208 -18.21 11.13 -21.49
CA ALA A 208 -17.99 12.47 -22.05
C ALA A 208 -17.84 13.57 -20.98
N ASP A 209 -18.61 13.48 -19.89
CA ASP A 209 -18.56 14.45 -18.79
C ASP A 209 -17.26 14.34 -17.98
N LEU A 210 -16.73 13.12 -17.80
CA LEU A 210 -15.45 12.88 -17.14
C LEU A 210 -14.30 13.41 -18.00
N GLU A 211 -14.29 13.07 -19.30
CA GLU A 211 -13.27 13.54 -20.24
C GLU A 211 -13.25 15.07 -20.31
N SER A 212 -14.42 15.70 -20.48
CA SER A 212 -14.55 17.16 -20.52
C SER A 212 -14.06 17.81 -19.23
N SER A 213 -14.36 17.22 -18.06
CA SER A 213 -13.91 17.74 -16.77
C SER A 213 -12.39 17.66 -16.60
N ILE A 214 -11.76 16.58 -17.07
CA ILE A 214 -10.30 16.41 -17.04
C ILE A 214 -9.62 17.44 -17.93
N LEU A 215 -10.11 17.61 -19.16
CA LEU A 215 -9.56 18.55 -20.13
C LEU A 215 -9.76 20.00 -19.68
N GLN A 216 -10.92 20.33 -19.12
CA GLN A 216 -11.17 21.67 -18.57
C GLN A 216 -10.25 21.99 -17.40
N ALA A 217 -10.05 21.05 -16.46
CA ALA A 217 -9.14 21.25 -15.34
C ALA A 217 -7.68 21.43 -15.80
N ALA A 218 -7.26 20.76 -16.88
CA ALA A 218 -5.96 21.00 -17.49
C ALA A 218 -5.89 22.40 -18.15
N ALA A 219 -6.92 22.80 -18.88
CA ALA A 219 -6.99 24.12 -19.49
C ALA A 219 -6.96 25.25 -18.44
N ASP A 220 -7.60 25.06 -17.29
CA ASP A 220 -7.62 26.02 -16.17
C ASP A 220 -6.24 26.22 -15.52
N LEU A 221 -5.32 25.24 -15.66
CA LEU A 221 -3.93 25.37 -15.21
C LEU A 221 -3.05 26.18 -16.17
N ARG A 222 -3.53 26.51 -17.37
CA ARG A 222 -2.76 27.29 -18.34
C ARG A 222 -2.63 28.74 -17.86
N GLU A 223 -1.46 29.08 -17.36
CA GLU A 223 -1.07 30.48 -17.19
C GLU A 223 -0.89 31.15 -18.57
N PRO A 224 -1.31 32.43 -18.76
CA PRO A 224 -1.21 33.14 -20.03
C PRO A 224 0.21 33.18 -20.65
N THR A 225 1.24 32.98 -19.83
CA THR A 225 2.66 33.01 -20.23
C THR A 225 3.25 31.64 -20.55
N THR A 226 2.51 30.54 -20.39
CA THR A 226 3.02 29.18 -20.60
C THR A 226 2.72 28.73 -22.02
N ALA A 227 3.76 28.62 -22.85
CA ALA A 227 3.59 28.27 -24.27
C ALA A 227 3.13 26.81 -24.50
N ASP A 228 3.35 25.92 -23.53
CA ASP A 228 3.01 24.49 -23.64
C ASP A 228 2.88 23.86 -22.24
N LEU A 229 1.65 23.54 -21.82
CA LEU A 229 1.40 22.94 -20.51
C LEU A 229 1.80 21.46 -20.53
N ARG A 230 2.67 21.07 -19.61
CA ARG A 230 3.10 19.69 -19.40
C ARG A 230 2.73 19.22 -18.01
N LEU A 231 2.21 18.00 -17.91
CA LEU A 231 1.73 17.41 -16.66
C LEU A 231 2.53 16.15 -16.29
N SER A 232 2.60 15.87 -15.00
CA SER A 232 2.97 14.58 -14.43
C SER A 232 1.69 13.92 -13.95
N VAL A 233 1.37 12.76 -14.53
CA VAL A 233 0.15 11.99 -14.23
C VAL A 233 0.55 10.83 -13.33
N ARG A 234 0.09 10.86 -12.07
CA ARG A 234 0.56 9.99 -10.99
C ARG A 234 -0.60 9.24 -10.35
N SER A 235 -0.40 7.97 -10.07
CA SER A 235 -1.32 7.20 -9.24
C SER A 235 -1.39 7.74 -7.81
N SER A 236 -2.61 7.82 -7.27
CA SER A 236 -2.95 8.20 -5.90
C SER A 236 -4.06 7.27 -5.41
N ALA A 237 -3.73 6.02 -5.06
CA ALA A 237 -4.77 5.07 -4.68
C ALA A 237 -5.34 5.37 -3.27
N THR A 238 -6.66 5.16 -3.11
CA THR A 238 -7.42 5.41 -1.86
C THR A 238 -7.18 4.40 -0.73
N SER A 239 -6.34 3.38 -0.97
CA SER A 239 -5.98 2.35 -0.01
C SER A 239 -4.50 2.36 0.38
N GLU A 240 -3.72 3.36 -0.08
CA GLU A 240 -2.27 3.46 0.23
C GLU A 240 -1.97 3.66 1.73
N ASP A 241 -2.96 4.10 2.53
CA ASP A 241 -2.75 4.47 3.93
C ASP A 241 -3.20 3.41 4.97
N ALA A 242 -3.75 2.27 4.53
CA ALA A 242 -4.02 1.13 5.42
C ALA A 242 -2.81 0.17 5.39
N GLU A 243 -1.80 0.43 6.23
CA GLU A 243 -0.59 -0.40 6.50
C GLU A 243 0.34 -0.76 5.32
N ALA A 244 -0.10 -0.61 4.07
CA ALA A 244 0.56 -1.08 2.85
C ALA A 244 1.10 0.08 2.03
N SER A 245 2.39 0.37 2.12
CA SER A 245 3.05 1.28 1.18
C SER A 245 3.13 0.58 -0.19
N PHE A 246 2.20 0.87 -1.11
CA PHE A 246 2.25 0.50 -2.53
C PHE A 246 3.39 1.21 -3.29
N ALA A 247 4.44 1.62 -2.57
CA ALA A 247 5.57 2.39 -3.09
C ALA A 247 6.19 1.68 -4.29
N GLY A 248 6.20 2.38 -5.44
CA GLY A 248 6.80 1.91 -6.68
C GLY A 248 6.05 0.78 -7.40
N GLN A 249 4.75 0.55 -7.13
CA GLN A 249 3.97 -0.47 -7.83
C GLN A 249 3.06 0.06 -8.94
N HIS A 250 2.73 1.35 -8.90
CA HIS A 250 1.81 1.99 -9.84
C HIS A 250 2.54 2.96 -10.77
N ALA A 251 2.04 3.09 -11.99
CA ALA A 251 2.68 3.89 -13.03
C ALA A 251 2.65 5.38 -12.67
N THR A 252 3.70 6.07 -13.11
CA THR A 252 3.80 7.51 -13.16
C THR A 252 4.20 7.86 -14.59
N VAL A 253 3.37 8.65 -15.28
CA VAL A 253 3.65 9.12 -16.62
C VAL A 253 4.14 10.56 -16.50
N LEU A 254 5.39 10.80 -16.87
CA LEU A 254 6.04 12.10 -16.76
C LEU A 254 5.94 12.86 -18.08
N ASN A 255 5.88 14.19 -17.99
CA ASN A 255 5.92 15.10 -19.14
C ASN A 255 4.88 14.75 -20.21
N VAL A 256 3.60 14.91 -19.84
CA VAL A 256 2.44 14.60 -20.65
C VAL A 256 1.83 15.90 -21.17
N SER A 257 1.71 16.00 -22.49
CA SER A 257 0.95 17.04 -23.19
C SER A 257 -0.55 16.90 -22.91
N GLU A 258 -1.29 18.00 -23.03
CA GLU A 258 -2.76 17.97 -22.91
C GLU A 258 -3.41 17.02 -23.92
N THR A 259 -2.84 16.88 -25.12
CA THR A 259 -3.34 15.95 -26.14
C THR A 259 -3.23 14.49 -25.73
N ASN A 260 -2.25 14.14 -24.88
CA ASN A 260 -2.03 12.76 -24.41
C ASN A 260 -2.51 12.53 -22.97
N LEU A 261 -3.14 13.52 -22.34
CA LEU A 261 -3.59 13.45 -20.95
C LEU A 261 -4.57 12.30 -20.69
N ILE A 262 -5.54 12.11 -21.58
CA ILE A 262 -6.53 11.03 -21.44
C ILE A 262 -5.86 9.65 -21.56
N GLN A 263 -4.90 9.51 -22.48
CA GLN A 263 -4.16 8.26 -22.64
C GLN A 263 -3.30 7.97 -21.40
N ALA A 264 -2.60 8.99 -20.88
CA ALA A 264 -1.80 8.86 -19.66
C ALA A 264 -2.68 8.52 -18.44
N TYR A 265 -3.88 9.10 -18.33
CA TYR A 265 -4.85 8.71 -17.30
C TYR A 265 -5.19 7.22 -17.39
N LYS A 266 -5.56 6.73 -18.57
CA LYS A 266 -5.87 5.30 -18.77
C LYS A 266 -4.68 4.40 -18.48
N GLU A 267 -3.45 4.82 -18.81
CA GLU A 267 -2.22 4.08 -18.48
C GLU A 267 -2.04 3.95 -16.96
N VAL A 268 -2.21 5.04 -16.21
CA VAL A 268 -2.15 5.02 -14.75
C VAL A 268 -3.25 4.13 -14.15
N VAL A 269 -4.48 4.22 -14.65
CA VAL A 269 -5.61 3.34 -14.27
C VAL A 269 -5.27 1.88 -14.54
N ALA A 270 -4.77 1.55 -15.74
CA ALA A 270 -4.37 0.20 -16.13
C ALA A 270 -3.22 -0.33 -15.26
N SER A 271 -2.32 0.54 -14.78
CA SER A 271 -1.23 0.14 -13.88
C SER A 271 -1.72 -0.45 -12.54
N THR A 272 -2.96 -0.15 -12.15
CA THR A 272 -3.63 -0.80 -11.00
C THR A 272 -3.67 -2.31 -11.19
N PHE A 273 -3.74 -2.81 -12.42
CA PHE A 273 -3.83 -4.22 -12.76
C PHE A 273 -2.52 -4.78 -13.31
N SER A 274 -1.37 -4.17 -12.96
CA SER A 274 -0.06 -4.75 -13.25
C SER A 274 0.14 -6.09 -12.51
N PRO A 275 1.01 -6.99 -13.00
CA PRO A 275 1.24 -8.28 -12.35
C PRO A 275 1.66 -8.13 -10.88
N ARG A 276 2.52 -7.14 -10.60
CA ARG A 276 3.01 -6.84 -9.25
C ARG A 276 1.87 -6.36 -8.33
N ALA A 277 1.02 -5.47 -8.83
CA ALA A 277 -0.08 -4.93 -8.05
C ALA A 277 -1.14 -6.01 -7.75
N ILE A 278 -1.48 -6.87 -8.73
CA ILE A 278 -2.40 -8.01 -8.52
C ILE A 278 -1.82 -9.00 -7.52
N TYR A 279 -0.56 -9.42 -7.72
CA TYR A 279 0.13 -10.34 -6.82
C TYR A 279 0.12 -9.82 -5.38
N TYR A 280 0.51 -8.56 -5.19
CA TYR A 280 0.56 -7.93 -3.87
C TYR A 280 -0.82 -7.91 -3.19
N ARG A 281 -1.87 -7.48 -3.92
CA ARG A 281 -3.23 -7.42 -3.38
C ARG A 281 -3.74 -8.78 -2.92
N ARG A 282 -3.58 -9.80 -3.77
CA ARG A 282 -4.03 -11.17 -3.46
C ARG A 282 -3.20 -11.80 -2.34
N ARG A 283 -1.91 -11.50 -2.26
CA ARG A 283 -1.09 -11.95 -1.13
C ARG A 283 -1.51 -11.31 0.20
N ARG A 284 -1.96 -10.05 0.18
CA ARG A 284 -2.51 -9.34 1.34
C ARG A 284 -4.00 -9.60 1.59
N GLY A 285 -4.68 -10.34 0.71
CA GLY A 285 -6.11 -10.63 0.80
C GLY A 285 -7.05 -9.44 0.52
N TYR A 286 -6.54 -8.37 -0.08
CA TYR A 286 -7.37 -7.26 -0.55
C TYR A 286 -8.28 -7.71 -1.69
N ARG A 287 -9.51 -7.18 -1.76
CA ARG A 287 -10.33 -7.41 -2.95
C ARG A 287 -9.75 -6.64 -4.12
N ASP A 288 -9.87 -7.23 -5.30
CA ASP A 288 -9.50 -6.56 -6.55
C ASP A 288 -10.36 -5.31 -6.80
N GLN A 289 -11.60 -5.29 -6.29
CA GLN A 289 -12.56 -4.18 -6.37
C GLN A 289 -12.40 -3.11 -5.26
N ASP A 290 -11.55 -3.34 -4.24
CA ASP A 290 -11.41 -2.38 -3.13
C ASP A 290 -10.37 -1.30 -3.42
N VAL A 291 -9.54 -1.47 -4.45
CA VAL A 291 -8.54 -0.48 -4.85
C VAL A 291 -9.13 0.45 -5.89
N ASN A 292 -9.60 1.59 -5.39
CA ASN A 292 -10.08 2.67 -6.23
C ASN A 292 -8.91 3.62 -6.50
N MET A 293 -8.57 3.76 -7.78
CA MET A 293 -7.46 4.58 -8.24
C MET A 293 -7.94 6.02 -8.41
N SER A 294 -7.37 6.95 -7.65
CA SER A 294 -7.38 8.36 -8.03
C SER A 294 -6.07 8.68 -8.77
N VAL A 295 -6.09 9.71 -9.60
CA VAL A 295 -4.95 10.11 -10.41
C VAL A 295 -4.66 11.59 -10.19
N ALA A 296 -3.46 11.90 -9.69
CA ALA A 296 -2.98 13.27 -9.54
C ALA A 296 -2.31 13.75 -10.84
N CYS A 297 -2.79 14.86 -11.38
CA CYS A 297 -2.25 15.54 -12.55
C CYS A 297 -1.62 16.86 -12.09
N ILE A 298 -0.29 16.92 -12.10
CA ILE A 298 0.47 18.03 -11.51
C ILE A 298 1.31 18.69 -12.60
N ILE A 299 1.46 20.02 -12.59
CA ILE A 299 2.36 20.72 -13.52
C ILE A 299 3.77 20.12 -13.43
N MET A 300 4.29 19.75 -14.60
CA MET A 300 5.63 19.20 -14.73
C MET A 300 6.66 20.31 -14.59
N ILE A 301 7.59 20.15 -13.64
CA ILE A 301 8.67 21.11 -13.41
C ILE A 301 9.89 20.72 -14.26
N ASP A 302 10.39 21.66 -15.07
CA ASP A 302 11.70 21.50 -15.71
C ASP A 302 12.82 21.63 -14.67
N ALA A 303 13.25 20.48 -14.16
CA ALA A 303 14.17 20.40 -13.04
C ALA A 303 15.59 20.84 -13.42
N ARG A 304 16.15 21.75 -12.62
CA ARG A 304 17.60 21.95 -12.53
C ARG A 304 18.23 20.82 -11.72
N ALA A 305 17.68 20.58 -10.54
CA ALA A 305 18.05 19.49 -9.65
C ALA A 305 16.81 18.97 -8.92
N SER A 306 16.81 17.70 -8.55
CA SER A 306 15.74 17.09 -7.75
C SER A 306 16.31 15.96 -6.91
N GLY A 307 15.49 15.45 -6.00
CA GLY A 307 15.94 14.38 -5.13
C GLY A 307 14.96 14.04 -4.02
N VAL A 308 15.51 13.34 -3.03
CA VAL A 308 14.79 12.83 -1.86
C VAL A 308 15.44 13.39 -0.60
N MET A 309 14.64 13.66 0.42
CA MET A 309 15.06 14.12 1.72
C MET A 309 14.40 13.28 2.81
N TYR A 310 15.22 12.74 3.71
CA TYR A 310 14.75 12.12 4.94
C TYR A 310 14.97 13.08 6.08
N THR A 311 13.91 13.42 6.81
CA THR A 311 14.04 14.33 7.94
C THR A 311 14.74 13.68 9.11
N VAL A 312 14.87 12.35 9.18
CA VAL A 312 15.70 11.62 10.15
C VAL A 312 16.50 10.58 9.38
N ASP A 313 17.73 10.28 9.81
CA ASP A 313 18.47 9.14 9.28
C ASP A 313 17.67 7.85 9.55
N PRO A 314 17.19 7.15 8.50
CA PRO A 314 16.41 5.94 8.69
C PRO A 314 17.23 4.84 9.38
N ASN A 315 18.55 4.83 9.29
CA ASN A 315 19.45 3.81 9.84
C ASN A 315 19.98 4.17 11.23
N ASP A 316 20.02 5.44 11.60
CA ASP A 316 20.42 5.89 12.95
C ASP A 316 19.61 7.10 13.44
N SER A 317 18.47 6.81 14.08
CA SER A 317 17.59 7.83 14.65
C SER A 317 18.21 8.64 15.80
N ARG A 318 19.37 8.25 16.34
CA ARG A 318 20.05 8.94 17.44
C ARG A 318 20.80 10.19 16.95
N ASN A 319 21.14 10.23 15.67
CA ASN A 319 21.77 11.39 15.06
C ASN A 319 20.69 12.37 14.58
N ALA A 320 20.70 13.59 15.13
CA ALA A 320 19.79 14.66 14.75
C ALA A 320 20.22 15.30 13.42
N VAL A 321 20.20 14.52 12.34
CA VAL A 321 20.56 14.93 10.98
C VAL A 321 19.39 14.77 10.02
N ILE A 322 19.37 15.61 9.00
CA ILE A 322 18.53 15.50 7.79
C ILE A 322 19.45 14.97 6.69
N MET A 323 19.00 13.92 6.00
CA MET A 323 19.71 13.36 4.86
C MET A 323 19.07 13.84 3.57
N VAL A 324 19.88 14.33 2.64
CA VAL A 324 19.42 14.78 1.32
C VAL A 324 20.21 14.04 0.25
N SER A 325 19.50 13.41 -0.68
CA SER A 325 20.07 12.85 -1.90
C SER A 325 19.67 13.71 -3.09
N ALA A 326 20.59 14.04 -3.98
CA ALA A 326 20.31 14.92 -5.12
C ALA A 326 20.92 14.43 -6.44
N VAL A 327 20.23 14.71 -7.54
CA VAL A 327 20.69 14.52 -8.92
C VAL A 327 20.47 15.78 -9.76
N TRP A 328 21.20 15.87 -10.87
CA TRP A 328 20.89 16.83 -11.92
C TRP A 328 19.65 16.39 -12.70
N GLY A 329 18.77 17.33 -13.04
CA GLY A 329 17.54 17.01 -13.76
C GLY A 329 16.49 16.32 -12.88
N LEU A 330 15.73 15.40 -13.47
CA LEU A 330 14.62 14.69 -12.83
C LEU A 330 15.10 13.46 -12.03
N ALA A 331 14.51 13.25 -10.85
CA ALA A 331 14.87 12.18 -9.91
C ALA A 331 14.08 10.87 -10.12
N ALA A 332 13.44 10.68 -11.27
CA ALA A 332 12.65 9.47 -11.54
C ALA A 332 13.46 8.19 -11.30
N ASP A 333 14.72 8.16 -11.76
CA ASP A 333 15.63 7.01 -11.58
C ASP A 333 16.33 6.98 -10.20
N ALA A 334 16.39 8.12 -9.51
CA ALA A 334 17.00 8.22 -8.18
C ALA A 334 16.08 7.64 -7.09
N VAL A 335 14.75 7.78 -7.26
CA VAL A 335 13.75 7.15 -6.39
C VAL A 335 13.78 5.62 -6.50
N GLU A 336 14.21 5.08 -7.65
CA GLU A 336 14.38 3.64 -7.87
C GLU A 336 15.79 3.11 -7.48
N GLY A 337 16.67 3.98 -6.99
CA GLY A 337 18.03 3.61 -6.57
C GLY A 337 18.99 3.29 -7.74
N ALA A 338 18.61 3.64 -8.97
CA ALA A 338 19.39 3.34 -10.18
C ALA A 338 20.41 4.44 -10.51
N ALA A 339 20.20 5.67 -10.02
CA ALA A 339 21.07 6.81 -10.31
C ALA A 339 22.11 7.05 -9.21
N VAL A 340 23.33 7.38 -9.64
CA VAL A 340 24.39 7.89 -8.77
C VAL A 340 24.00 9.30 -8.28
N THR A 341 23.95 9.50 -6.96
CA THR A 341 23.45 10.74 -6.34
C THR A 341 24.52 11.40 -5.46
N ASP A 342 24.41 12.72 -5.30
CA ASP A 342 25.11 13.40 -4.21
C ASP A 342 24.38 13.15 -2.90
N TYR A 343 25.12 12.91 -1.82
CA TYR A 343 24.59 12.76 -0.48
C TYR A 343 25.04 13.91 0.43
N TYR A 344 24.11 14.48 1.16
CA TYR A 344 24.36 15.57 2.10
C TYR A 344 23.76 15.23 3.46
N GLU A 345 24.50 15.48 4.53
CA GLU A 345 24.00 15.45 5.89
C GLU A 345 23.92 16.88 6.43
N VAL A 346 22.73 17.30 6.83
CA VAL A 346 22.49 18.61 7.43
C VAL A 346 22.15 18.44 8.89
N ASP A 347 22.85 19.15 9.78
CA ASP A 347 22.54 19.14 11.21
C ASP A 347 21.17 19.80 11.47
N LYS A 348 20.25 19.11 12.15
CA LYS A 348 18.88 19.60 12.38
C LYS A 348 18.82 20.91 13.14
N LYS A 349 19.70 21.09 14.13
CA LYS A 349 19.64 22.23 15.06
C LYS A 349 20.19 23.50 14.42
N SER A 350 21.34 23.40 13.78
CA SER A 350 22.04 24.52 13.15
C SER A 350 21.64 24.75 11.70
N GLN A 351 20.99 23.76 11.05
CA GLN A 351 20.69 23.75 9.61
C GLN A 351 21.92 24.04 8.76
N ARG A 352 23.08 23.55 9.19
CA ARG A 352 24.36 23.65 8.48
C ARG A 352 24.77 22.30 7.93
N LEU A 353 25.45 22.34 6.79
CA LEU A 353 26.04 21.17 6.20
C LEU A 353 27.08 20.57 7.15
N LYS A 354 26.91 19.29 7.49
CA LYS A 354 27.83 18.51 8.32
C LYS A 354 28.80 17.72 7.46
N SER A 355 28.29 17.05 6.43
CA SER A 355 29.09 16.27 5.48
C SER A 355 28.42 16.26 4.10
N ALA A 356 29.24 16.14 3.06
CA ALA A 356 28.78 16.00 1.68
C ALA A 356 29.64 14.96 0.96
N GLN A 357 29.00 14.09 0.18
CA GLN A 357 29.62 13.15 -0.73
C GLN A 357 29.14 13.48 -2.13
N ILE A 358 30.05 14.00 -2.95
CA ILE A 358 29.73 14.40 -4.33
C ILE A 358 30.10 13.27 -5.26
N ALA A 359 29.11 12.77 -5.99
CA ALA A 359 29.30 11.65 -6.88
C ALA A 359 29.46 12.12 -8.33
N ALA A 360 30.17 11.32 -9.13
CA ALA A 360 30.33 11.57 -10.56
C ALA A 360 29.05 11.19 -11.31
N LYS A 361 28.25 12.20 -11.66
CA LYS A 361 26.96 12.05 -12.33
C LYS A 361 27.18 12.13 -13.84
N GLU A 362 27.22 11.00 -14.53
CA GLU A 362 27.48 10.96 -15.98
C GLU A 362 26.26 11.30 -16.83
N LYS A 363 25.07 10.91 -16.36
CA LYS A 363 23.79 11.03 -17.04
C LYS A 363 22.80 11.82 -16.19
N ARG A 364 21.84 12.47 -16.86
CA ARG A 364 20.69 13.12 -16.23
C ARG A 364 19.42 12.91 -17.06
N LEU A 365 18.28 12.85 -16.37
CA LEU A 365 16.97 12.86 -17.01
C LEU A 365 16.46 14.28 -17.23
N ARG A 366 15.94 14.54 -18.42
CA ARG A 366 15.29 15.81 -18.82
C ARG A 366 13.95 15.54 -19.50
N LEU A 367 13.11 16.58 -19.55
CA LEU A 367 11.88 16.57 -20.34
C LEU A 367 12.21 16.40 -21.83
N ASN A 368 11.43 15.58 -22.52
CA ASN A 368 11.47 15.48 -23.97
C ASN A 368 10.49 16.50 -24.59
N ALA A 369 10.82 17.10 -25.73
CA ALA A 369 9.94 18.06 -26.39
C ALA A 369 8.63 17.42 -26.91
N ALA A 370 8.65 16.14 -27.25
CA ALA A 370 7.46 15.43 -27.73
C ALA A 370 6.53 15.05 -26.58
N ASP A 371 6.96 14.11 -25.72
CA ASP A 371 6.37 13.72 -24.44
C ASP A 371 7.36 12.77 -23.75
N GLY A 372 7.17 12.54 -22.44
CA GLY A 372 8.05 11.65 -21.67
C GLY A 372 9.39 12.28 -21.31
N VAL A 373 10.32 11.45 -20.88
CA VAL A 373 11.66 11.88 -20.46
C VAL A 373 12.72 11.32 -21.38
N ARG A 374 13.88 11.96 -21.40
CA ARG A 374 15.06 11.47 -22.11
C ARG A 374 16.28 11.55 -21.20
N GLU A 375 17.16 10.57 -21.33
CA GLU A 375 18.47 10.61 -20.73
C GLU A 375 19.43 11.42 -21.63
N GLU A 376 20.23 12.29 -21.02
CA GLU A 376 21.31 13.01 -21.70
C GLU A 376 22.58 13.03 -20.85
N ASP A 377 23.72 13.22 -21.52
CA ASP A 377 25.00 13.36 -20.83
C ASP A 377 25.03 14.65 -20.00
N VAL A 378 25.48 14.53 -18.76
CA VAL A 378 25.80 15.69 -17.92
C VAL A 378 27.02 16.37 -18.53
N PRO A 379 26.99 17.70 -18.77
CA PRO A 379 28.14 18.46 -19.23
C PRO A 379 29.36 18.20 -18.33
N GLY A 380 30.56 18.08 -18.92
CA GLY A 380 31.77 17.67 -18.20
C GLY A 380 32.04 18.45 -16.91
N GLU A 381 31.79 19.76 -16.94
CA GLU A 381 31.94 20.70 -15.81
C GLU A 381 30.97 20.42 -14.65
N LEU A 382 29.81 19.80 -14.91
CA LEU A 382 28.79 19.51 -13.92
C LEU A 382 28.90 18.10 -13.31
N ARG A 383 29.67 17.20 -13.94
CA ARG A 383 29.71 15.78 -13.55
C ARG A 383 30.17 15.55 -12.11
N GLN A 384 31.19 16.29 -11.67
CA GLN A 384 31.76 16.19 -10.32
C GLN A 384 31.42 17.42 -9.45
N THR A 385 30.47 18.23 -9.90
CA THR A 385 30.01 19.41 -9.17
C THR A 385 28.82 19.02 -8.31
N ALA A 386 28.73 19.64 -7.13
CA ALA A 386 27.60 19.48 -6.22
C ALA A 386 26.30 19.98 -6.86
N CYS A 387 25.24 19.18 -6.81
CA CYS A 387 23.91 19.57 -7.29
C CYS A 387 23.33 20.77 -6.53
N LEU A 388 23.73 20.94 -5.27
CA LEU A 388 23.12 21.88 -4.33
C LEU A 388 24.18 22.74 -3.65
N ASP A 389 23.88 24.03 -3.49
CA ASP A 389 24.64 24.94 -2.65
C ASP A 389 24.12 24.93 -1.20
N GLU A 390 24.90 25.50 -0.28
CA GLU A 390 24.57 25.52 1.15
C GLU A 390 23.27 26.29 1.44
N ALA A 391 22.98 27.35 0.69
CA ALA A 391 21.75 28.13 0.83
C ALA A 391 20.51 27.30 0.47
N THR A 392 20.61 26.47 -0.58
CA THR A 392 19.57 25.54 -1.00
C THR A 392 19.39 24.41 0.00
N LEU A 393 20.48 23.83 0.52
CA LEU A 393 20.43 22.80 1.57
C LEU A 393 19.77 23.31 2.84
N ARG A 394 20.07 24.55 3.27
CA ARG A 394 19.39 25.17 4.41
C ARG A 394 17.89 25.35 4.16
N ARG A 395 17.50 25.76 2.94
CA ARG A 395 16.08 25.91 2.57
C ARG A 395 15.33 24.57 2.57
N LEU A 396 15.95 23.52 2.04
CA LEU A 396 15.44 22.15 2.11
C LEU A 396 15.25 21.70 3.55
N ALA A 397 16.27 21.91 4.40
CA ALA A 397 16.20 21.58 5.82
C ALA A 397 15.07 22.32 6.54
N ASP A 398 14.88 23.62 6.27
CA ASP A 398 13.75 24.38 6.83
C ASP A 398 12.40 23.78 6.41
N TYR A 399 12.21 23.47 5.13
CA TYR A 399 10.98 22.85 4.63
C TYR A 399 10.74 21.48 5.29
N GLY A 400 11.79 20.66 5.40
CA GLY A 400 11.73 19.36 6.07
C GLY A 400 11.32 19.48 7.54
N LEU A 401 11.89 20.43 8.28
CA LEU A 401 11.55 20.67 9.69
C LEU A 401 10.17 21.27 9.89
N ARG A 402 9.67 22.07 8.95
CA ARG A 402 8.28 22.56 8.96
C ARG A 402 7.31 21.41 8.75
N LEU A 403 7.58 20.53 7.79
CA LEU A 403 6.77 19.35 7.53
C LEU A 403 6.83 18.35 8.69
N GLU A 404 8.01 18.04 9.22
CA GLU A 404 8.16 17.15 10.39
C GLU A 404 7.33 17.65 11.59
N ARG A 405 7.31 18.96 11.83
CA ARG A 405 6.45 19.56 12.87
C ARG A 405 4.96 19.47 12.54
N HIS A 406 4.59 19.67 11.27
CA HIS A 406 3.19 19.60 10.82
C HIS A 406 2.61 18.21 10.97
N TYR A 407 3.35 17.19 10.53
CA TYR A 407 2.92 15.78 10.60
C TYR A 407 3.21 15.10 11.94
N GLY A 408 4.00 15.74 12.82
CA GLY A 408 4.33 15.22 14.15
C GLY A 408 5.28 14.02 14.14
N GLY A 409 6.03 13.79 13.06
CA GLY A 409 6.89 12.63 12.91
C GLY A 409 7.87 12.75 11.75
N ALA A 410 8.85 11.83 11.69
CA ALA A 410 9.87 11.82 10.64
C ALA A 410 9.25 11.55 9.27
N LEU A 411 9.78 12.20 8.23
CA LEU A 411 9.23 12.17 6.88
C LEU A 411 10.28 11.78 5.84
N ASP A 412 9.77 11.19 4.76
CA ASP A 412 10.42 11.00 3.48
C ASP A 412 9.77 11.94 2.46
N ILE A 413 10.57 12.81 1.85
CA ILE A 413 10.12 13.96 1.07
C ILE A 413 10.80 13.95 -0.29
N GLU A 414 9.99 13.96 -1.36
CA GLU A 414 10.48 14.18 -2.72
C GLU A 414 10.39 15.67 -3.05
N TRP A 415 11.43 16.22 -3.68
CA TRP A 415 11.53 17.65 -3.97
C TRP A 415 12.16 17.92 -5.34
N VAL A 416 11.87 19.09 -5.89
CA VAL A 416 12.43 19.57 -7.16
C VAL A 416 12.75 21.05 -7.09
N ILE A 417 13.83 21.44 -7.76
CA ILE A 417 14.21 22.83 -7.98
C ILE A 417 14.13 23.11 -9.48
N ASP A 418 13.34 24.12 -9.85
CA ASP A 418 13.21 24.54 -11.25
C ASP A 418 14.47 25.28 -11.77
N GLN A 419 14.48 25.63 -13.05
CA GLN A 419 15.59 26.40 -13.63
C GLN A 419 15.79 27.78 -12.97
N ASN A 420 14.76 28.34 -12.35
CA ASN A 420 14.80 29.64 -11.67
C ASN A 420 15.25 29.54 -10.20
N GLY A 421 15.52 28.34 -9.70
CA GLY A 421 15.93 28.12 -8.31
C GLY A 421 14.77 28.09 -7.29
N LYS A 422 13.53 27.99 -7.75
CA LYS A 422 12.34 27.80 -6.90
C LYS A 422 12.22 26.35 -6.49
N LEU A 423 12.10 26.12 -5.19
CA LEU A 423 11.98 24.80 -4.57
C LEU A 423 10.51 24.42 -4.41
N PHE A 424 10.16 23.22 -4.84
CA PHE A 424 8.82 22.62 -4.71
C PHE A 424 8.91 21.25 -4.03
N ILE A 425 7.87 20.93 -3.25
CA ILE A 425 7.63 19.60 -2.69
C ILE A 425 6.76 18.80 -3.65
N LEU A 426 7.20 17.59 -3.98
CA LEU A 426 6.53 16.67 -4.92
C LEU A 426 5.83 15.51 -4.21
N GLN A 427 6.23 15.20 -2.97
CA GLN A 427 5.62 14.20 -2.10
C GLN A 427 6.16 14.40 -0.67
N ALA A 428 5.36 14.07 0.34
CA ALA A 428 5.82 13.97 1.73
C ALA A 428 5.09 12.80 2.39
N ARG A 429 5.80 11.85 2.98
CA ARG A 429 5.17 10.68 3.61
C ARG A 429 5.81 10.35 4.96
N PRO A 430 5.05 9.92 5.97
CA PRO A 430 5.61 9.45 7.23
C PRO A 430 6.58 8.29 7.05
N LEU A 431 7.76 8.40 7.69
CA LEU A 431 8.69 7.29 7.83
C LEU A 431 8.15 6.31 8.87
N LYS A 432 7.56 5.20 8.39
CA LYS A 432 7.03 4.10 9.23
C LYS A 432 8.05 3.56 10.25
N ARG A 433 9.35 3.69 9.97
CA ARG A 433 10.45 3.23 10.85
C ARG A 433 10.55 4.01 12.16
N SER A 434 10.03 5.25 12.23
CA SER A 434 10.13 6.10 13.42
C SER A 434 9.10 5.81 14.52
N GLN A 435 7.97 5.15 14.20
CA GLN A 435 6.95 4.84 15.21
C GLN A 435 7.36 3.70 16.17
N ARG A 436 8.38 2.89 15.86
CA ARG A 436 8.93 1.91 16.81
C ARG A 436 9.87 2.51 17.86
N PHE A 437 10.31 3.75 17.68
CA PHE A 437 11.25 4.42 18.59
C PHE A 437 10.57 5.53 19.43
N GLY A 438 9.25 5.64 19.35
CA GLY A 438 8.43 6.65 20.05
C GLY A 438 7.70 6.11 21.28
N ALA A 439 8.43 5.53 22.23
CA ALA A 439 8.09 5.42 23.66
C ALA A 439 9.27 4.73 24.35
N ASP A 440 9.58 5.14 25.59
CA ASP A 440 10.60 4.54 26.44
C ASP A 440 10.52 3.00 26.49
N GLN A 441 11.23 2.31 25.59
CA GLN A 441 11.66 0.95 25.80
C GLN A 441 13.19 0.95 25.72
N PRO A 442 13.89 0.64 26.83
CA PRO A 442 15.28 0.24 26.71
C PRO A 442 15.31 -0.94 25.74
N ALA A 443 16.25 -0.94 24.81
CA ALA A 443 16.56 -2.12 24.00
C ALA A 443 17.08 -3.23 24.92
N GLY A 444 16.18 -3.86 25.66
CA GLY A 444 16.34 -5.12 26.35
C GLY A 444 15.99 -6.24 25.38
N GLY A 445 16.81 -6.37 24.34
CA GLY A 445 16.77 -7.49 23.42
C GLY A 445 18.22 -7.80 23.08
N GLU A 446 18.73 -8.89 23.63
CA GLU A 446 20.06 -9.42 23.34
C GLU A 446 20.30 -9.41 21.83
N ALA A 447 21.41 -8.82 21.38
CA ALA A 447 21.88 -8.98 20.02
C ALA A 447 22.06 -10.48 19.74
N PRO A 448 21.27 -11.12 18.87
CA PRO A 448 21.51 -12.51 18.53
C PRO A 448 22.62 -12.52 17.48
N GLY A 449 23.83 -12.89 17.89
CA GLY A 449 24.91 -13.14 16.95
C GLY A 449 26.25 -13.16 17.65
N ALA A 450 26.83 -14.35 17.79
CA ALA A 450 28.23 -14.53 18.12
C ALA A 450 29.11 -13.58 17.26
N PRO A 451 30.24 -13.08 17.78
CA PRO A 451 31.15 -12.26 16.98
C PRO A 451 31.47 -12.99 15.68
N ILE A 452 31.09 -12.37 14.55
CA ILE A 452 31.36 -12.91 13.21
C ILE A 452 32.86 -12.77 13.00
N ASP A 453 33.62 -13.84 13.23
CA ASP A 453 35.07 -13.91 13.08
C ASP A 453 35.46 -14.14 11.60
N HIS A 454 34.84 -13.38 10.70
CA HIS A 454 35.12 -13.39 9.28
C HIS A 454 35.63 -12.02 8.84
N PRO A 455 36.60 -11.96 7.90
CA PRO A 455 37.07 -10.69 7.36
C PRO A 455 35.91 -9.95 6.69
N ILE A 456 35.66 -8.71 7.12
CA ILE A 456 34.65 -7.85 6.52
C ILE A 456 35.13 -7.47 5.13
N LEU A 457 34.48 -8.03 4.10
CA LEU A 457 34.82 -7.75 2.70
C LEU A 457 34.31 -6.37 2.25
N LEU A 458 33.13 -5.96 2.74
CA LEU A 458 32.47 -4.70 2.38
C LEU A 458 31.68 -4.18 3.60
N HIS A 459 31.67 -2.88 3.80
CA HIS A 459 30.88 -2.19 4.82
C HIS A 459 30.30 -0.88 4.25
N GLY A 460 29.22 -0.36 4.85
CA GLY A 460 28.63 0.93 4.45
C GLY A 460 27.51 0.85 3.40
N GLY A 461 26.83 -0.29 3.25
CA GLY A 461 25.61 -0.38 2.45
C GLY A 461 24.40 0.27 3.14
N GLN A 462 23.36 0.60 2.36
CA GLN A 462 22.10 1.12 2.90
C GLN A 462 21.16 -0.06 3.25
N THR A 463 20.70 -0.13 4.49
CA THR A 463 19.79 -1.20 4.94
C THR A 463 18.39 -0.99 4.35
N ALA A 464 17.99 -1.86 3.42
CA ALA A 464 16.64 -1.86 2.85
C ALA A 464 15.61 -2.63 3.71
N CYS A 465 16.05 -3.68 4.42
CA CYS A 465 15.22 -4.50 5.32
C CYS A 465 16.05 -4.89 6.55
N ASP A 466 15.46 -4.81 7.74
CA ASP A 466 16.12 -5.21 8.99
C ASP A 466 16.21 -6.74 9.11
N GLY A 467 17.33 -7.22 9.62
CA GLY A 467 17.56 -8.64 9.85
C GLY A 467 19.00 -9.04 9.59
N THR A 468 19.34 -10.26 9.98
CA THR A 468 20.61 -10.90 9.65
C THR A 468 20.32 -12.12 8.81
N ALA A 469 20.98 -12.23 7.65
CA ALA A 469 20.88 -13.38 6.77
C ALA A 469 22.28 -13.94 6.50
N ALA A 470 22.37 -15.26 6.42
CA ALA A 470 23.60 -15.97 6.09
C ALA A 470 23.29 -17.05 5.06
N GLY A 471 24.14 -17.15 4.04
CA GLY A 471 23.94 -18.08 2.93
C GLY A 471 25.00 -17.92 1.85
N TYR A 472 24.97 -18.77 0.83
CA TYR A 472 25.88 -18.67 -0.31
C TYR A 472 25.55 -17.43 -1.15
N ALA A 473 26.55 -16.59 -1.41
CA ALA A 473 26.39 -15.45 -2.29
C ALA A 473 26.20 -15.92 -3.75
N TYR A 474 25.06 -15.60 -4.36
CA TYR A 474 24.76 -15.89 -5.76
C TYR A 474 24.71 -14.58 -6.56
N VAL A 475 25.72 -14.36 -7.39
CA VAL A 475 25.84 -13.13 -8.20
C VAL A 475 25.06 -13.30 -9.51
N ILE A 476 23.97 -12.54 -9.69
CA ILE A 476 23.20 -12.54 -10.93
C ILE A 476 24.01 -11.86 -12.03
N ARG A 477 24.37 -12.64 -13.07
CA ARG A 477 25.05 -12.14 -14.27
C ARG A 477 24.12 -11.94 -15.45
N SER A 478 22.98 -12.64 -15.48
CA SER A 478 21.98 -12.59 -16.55
C SER A 478 20.62 -13.06 -16.03
N ASP A 479 19.56 -12.36 -16.44
CA ASP A 479 18.18 -12.65 -16.06
C ASP A 479 17.67 -14.02 -16.55
N HIS A 480 18.37 -14.68 -17.49
CA HIS A 480 18.02 -16.03 -17.93
C HIS A 480 18.33 -17.12 -16.88
N THR A 481 19.07 -16.78 -15.81
CA THR A 481 19.51 -17.72 -14.78
C THR A 481 18.67 -17.70 -13.50
N LEU A 482 17.60 -16.90 -13.46
CA LEU A 482 16.80 -16.69 -12.24
C LEU A 482 16.14 -17.98 -11.73
N HIS A 483 15.82 -18.92 -12.61
CA HIS A 483 15.20 -20.20 -12.24
C HIS A 483 16.16 -21.18 -11.53
N HIS A 484 17.47 -20.95 -11.61
CA HIS A 484 18.51 -21.84 -11.08
C HIS A 484 19.05 -21.40 -9.71
N ILE A 485 18.48 -20.35 -9.11
CA ILE A 485 18.94 -19.84 -7.82
C ILE A 485 18.55 -20.86 -6.72
N PRO A 486 19.52 -21.37 -5.94
CA PRO A 486 19.25 -22.29 -4.84
C PRO A 486 18.46 -21.61 -3.71
N GLU A 487 17.66 -22.40 -2.99
CA GLU A 487 16.97 -21.95 -1.78
C GLU A 487 17.98 -21.56 -0.69
N GLY A 488 17.74 -20.46 0.01
CA GLY A 488 18.63 -19.91 1.05
C GLY A 488 19.88 -19.19 0.54
N ALA A 489 19.99 -18.89 -0.76
CA ALA A 489 21.09 -18.11 -1.31
C ALA A 489 20.94 -16.60 -1.05
N LEU A 490 22.05 -15.92 -0.77
CA LEU A 490 22.11 -14.46 -0.72
C LEU A 490 22.29 -13.91 -2.14
N VAL A 491 21.23 -13.36 -2.70
CA VAL A 491 21.25 -12.83 -4.07
C VAL A 491 22.00 -11.49 -4.11
N VAL A 492 23.02 -11.41 -4.97
CA VAL A 492 23.79 -10.19 -5.24
C VAL A 492 23.56 -9.77 -6.68
N ALA A 493 22.99 -8.58 -6.88
CA ALA A 493 22.70 -8.02 -8.20
C ALA A 493 23.24 -6.59 -8.31
N ARG A 494 23.48 -6.13 -9.56
CA ARG A 494 23.94 -4.75 -9.81
C ARG A 494 22.89 -3.70 -9.45
N GLN A 495 21.62 -4.03 -9.64
CA GLN A 495 20.48 -3.17 -9.37
C GLN A 495 19.32 -4.03 -8.91
N THR A 496 18.40 -3.44 -8.16
CA THR A 496 17.11 -4.07 -7.86
C THR A 496 16.26 -4.17 -9.12
N SER A 497 15.62 -5.32 -9.37
CA SER A 497 14.75 -5.54 -10.54
C SER A 497 13.42 -6.16 -10.11
N PRO A 498 12.28 -5.72 -10.69
CA PRO A 498 10.98 -6.38 -10.47
C PRO A 498 10.97 -7.87 -10.83
N ARG A 499 11.89 -8.31 -11.69
CA ARG A 499 12.05 -9.71 -12.08
C ARG A 499 12.57 -10.59 -10.93
N TYR A 500 13.09 -10.00 -9.86
CA TYR A 500 13.60 -10.73 -8.69
C TYR A 500 12.52 -10.97 -7.63
N VAL A 501 11.34 -10.34 -7.76
CA VAL A 501 10.23 -10.52 -6.81
C VAL A 501 9.84 -11.99 -6.61
N PRO A 502 9.76 -12.85 -7.65
CA PRO A 502 9.45 -14.28 -7.47
C PRO A 502 10.52 -15.06 -6.70
N LEU A 503 11.71 -14.50 -6.53
CA LEU A 503 12.80 -15.10 -5.74
C LEU A 503 12.70 -14.75 -4.26
N MET A 504 11.96 -13.70 -3.90
CA MET A 504 11.90 -13.21 -2.53
C MET A 504 11.08 -14.18 -1.66
N GLY A 505 11.73 -14.80 -0.67
CA GLY A 505 11.12 -15.80 0.21
C GLY A 505 11.45 -17.26 -0.15
N ARG A 506 12.30 -17.48 -1.16
CA ARG A 506 13.08 -18.71 -1.37
C ARG A 506 14.49 -18.47 -0.82
#